data_AF-A0A831SFP6-F1
#
_entry.id   AF-A0A831SFP6-F1
#
_cell.length_a   1.000
_cell.length_b   1.000
_cell.length_c   1.000
_cell.angle_alpha   90.00
_cell.angle_beta   90.00
_cell.angle_gamma   90.00
#
_symmetry.space_group_name_H-M   'P 1'
#
loop_
_entity.id
_entity.type
_entity.pdbx_description
1 polymer ?
#
loop_
_entity_poly.entity_id
_entity_poly.type
_entity_poly.pdbx_seq_one_letter_code
_entity_poly.pdbx_strand_id
1 'polypeptide(L)'
;MDNKKIIDLSLRVGYPTIRRFAEFWHGDEEASHGLSIDGLPDIVVTCGWHGSIVLQSIHSGTHVDAPYHRFADGTKLWDIPLEKFLGPAICLDVSPKKSKEWITA
;
A
#
# COMPACT_ATOMS: atom_id res chain seq x y z
N MET A 1 12.06 -21.28 -24.14
CA MET A 1 11.27 -20.19 -23.53
C MET A 1 11.99 -19.79 -22.27
N ASP A 2 12.46 -18.55 -22.18
CA ASP A 2 13.15 -18.06 -20.98
C ASP A 2 12.21 -18.13 -19.78
N ASN A 3 12.66 -18.80 -18.73
CA ASN A 3 11.84 -19.11 -17.56
C ASN A 3 11.77 -17.88 -16.64
N LYS A 4 10.96 -16.89 -17.02
CA LYS A 4 10.74 -15.68 -16.21
C LYS A 4 9.83 -15.99 -15.03
N LYS A 5 10.23 -15.57 -13.83
CA LYS A 5 9.42 -15.67 -12.60
C LYS A 5 8.77 -14.32 -12.30
N ILE A 6 7.55 -14.35 -11.78
CA ILE A 6 6.87 -13.20 -11.19
C ILE A 6 6.99 -13.34 -9.67
N ILE A 7 7.44 -12.30 -8.99
CA ILE A 7 7.61 -12.25 -7.53
C ILE A 7 6.66 -11.18 -7.00
N ASP A 8 5.83 -11.54 -6.03
CA ASP A 8 4.95 -10.60 -5.34
C ASP A 8 5.73 -9.84 -4.25
N LEU A 9 5.69 -8.51 -4.31
CA LEU A 9 6.31 -7.61 -3.32
C LEU A 9 5.26 -6.90 -2.44
N SER A 10 4.01 -7.36 -2.50
CA SER A 10 2.88 -6.73 -1.82
C SER A 10 2.67 -7.31 -0.41
N LEU A 11 2.36 -6.44 0.54
CA LEU A 11 1.78 -6.87 1.81
C LEU A 11 0.30 -7.22 1.61
N ARG A 12 -0.18 -8.22 2.36
CA ARG A 12 -1.61 -8.54 2.39
C ARG A 12 -2.40 -7.36 2.96
N VAL A 13 -3.41 -6.89 2.23
CA VAL A 13 -4.37 -5.90 2.73
C VAL A 13 -5.32 -6.59 3.71
N GLY A 14 -5.36 -6.11 4.95
CA GLY A 14 -6.20 -6.65 6.04
C GLY A 14 -5.84 -6.10 7.43
N TYR A 15 -6.67 -6.41 8.43
CA TYR A 15 -6.61 -5.86 9.79
C TYR A 15 -5.21 -5.82 10.43
N PRO A 16 -4.36 -6.87 10.39
CA PRO A 16 -3.03 -6.81 11.01
C PRO A 16 -2.04 -5.90 10.26
N THR A 17 -2.22 -5.67 8.96
CA THR A 17 -1.32 -4.82 8.16
C THR A 17 -1.68 -3.33 8.31
N ILE A 18 -2.97 -3.00 8.32
CA ILE A 18 -3.43 -1.62 8.50
C ILE A 18 -3.22 -1.11 9.93
N ARG A 19 -3.43 -1.95 10.96
CA ARG A 19 -3.17 -1.56 12.35
C ARG A 19 -1.70 -1.20 12.61
N ARG A 20 -0.76 -1.93 11.99
CA ARG A 20 0.67 -1.59 12.06
C ARG A 20 0.98 -0.23 11.46
N PHE A 21 0.28 0.22 10.43
CA PHE A 21 0.51 1.55 9.85
C PHE A 21 0.08 2.67 10.80
N ALA A 22 -1.11 2.54 11.41
CA ALA A 22 -1.61 3.49 12.41
C ALA A 22 -0.72 3.58 13.66
N GLU A 23 0.04 2.52 13.99
CA GLU A 23 1.02 2.52 15.09
C GLU A 23 2.26 3.39 14.79
N PHE A 24 2.60 3.67 13.52
CA PHE A 24 3.79 4.44 13.13
C PHE A 24 3.49 5.84 12.57
N TRP A 25 2.30 6.06 12.01
CA TRP A 25 1.92 7.33 11.38
C TRP A 25 0.67 7.93 12.03
N HIS A 26 0.89 8.78 13.02
CA HIS A 26 -0.17 9.49 13.75
C HIS A 26 -0.89 10.49 12.84
N GLY A 27 -2.24 10.47 12.85
CA GLY A 27 -3.09 11.36 12.04
C GLY A 27 -3.97 10.63 11.01
N ASP A 28 -3.61 9.40 10.62
CA ASP A 28 -4.38 8.54 9.72
C ASP A 28 -5.24 7.49 10.46
N GLU A 29 -5.42 7.68 11.76
CA GLU A 29 -6.03 6.72 12.67
C GLU A 29 -7.49 6.43 12.29
N GLU A 30 -8.30 7.45 11.98
CA GLU A 30 -9.71 7.23 11.61
C GLU A 30 -9.90 6.56 10.24
N ALA A 31 -9.01 6.84 9.27
CA ALA A 31 -9.02 6.17 7.96
C ALA A 31 -8.50 4.72 8.05
N SER A 32 -7.70 4.41 9.07
CA SER A 32 -7.19 3.07 9.38
C SER A 32 -8.19 2.22 10.17
N HIS A 33 -9.09 2.86 10.92
CA HIS A 33 -10.15 2.20 11.71
C HIS A 33 -11.36 1.75 10.87
N GLY A 34 -11.49 2.22 9.62
CA GLY A 34 -12.54 1.82 8.67
C GLY A 34 -12.41 0.40 8.11
N LEU A 35 -11.40 -0.36 8.52
CA LEU A 35 -11.14 -1.73 8.10
C LEU A 35 -11.51 -2.73 9.19
N SER A 36 -12.76 -2.76 9.61
CA SER A 36 -13.34 -3.93 10.29
C SER A 36 -14.18 -4.75 9.31
N ILE A 37 -13.51 -5.30 8.29
CA ILE A 37 -14.02 -6.48 7.55
C ILE A 37 -13.93 -7.77 8.38
N ASP A 38 -13.38 -7.71 9.60
CA ASP A 38 -13.35 -8.82 10.54
C ASP A 38 -14.58 -8.85 11.49
N GLY A 39 -15.61 -8.01 11.26
CA GLY A 39 -16.74 -7.91 12.20
C GLY A 39 -18.07 -7.36 11.68
N LEU A 40 -18.17 -6.92 10.42
CA LEU A 40 -19.49 -6.75 9.81
C LEU A 40 -19.95 -8.12 9.31
N PRO A 41 -21.20 -8.55 9.57
CA PRO A 41 -21.69 -9.81 9.07
C PRO A 41 -21.47 -9.85 7.56
N ASP A 42 -20.75 -10.90 7.16
CA ASP A 42 -20.49 -11.27 5.78
C ASP A 42 -21.71 -10.99 4.89
N ILE A 43 -21.46 -10.28 3.79
CA ILE A 43 -22.20 -10.41 2.54
C ILE A 43 -23.62 -9.79 2.55
N VAL A 44 -23.75 -8.66 1.84
CA VAL A 44 -25.03 -8.37 1.19
C VAL A 44 -25.12 -9.25 -0.06
N VAL A 45 -25.82 -10.40 0.03
CA VAL A 45 -26.15 -11.20 -1.15
C VAL A 45 -27.28 -10.45 -1.86
N THR A 46 -26.94 -9.51 -2.73
CA THR A 46 -27.88 -9.14 -3.80
C THR A 46 -27.64 -10.12 -4.95
N CYS A 47 -28.71 -10.75 -5.44
CA CYS A 47 -28.71 -11.63 -6.63
C CYS A 47 -27.70 -12.81 -6.68
N GLY A 48 -27.21 -13.31 -5.54
CA GLY A 48 -26.39 -14.54 -5.49
C GLY A 48 -24.86 -14.33 -5.56
N TRP A 49 -24.37 -13.11 -5.35
CA TRP A 49 -22.95 -12.78 -5.41
C TRP A 49 -22.38 -12.41 -4.04
N HIS A 50 -21.09 -12.71 -3.84
CA HIS A 50 -20.32 -12.21 -2.70
C HIS A 50 -19.84 -10.79 -3.01
N GLY A 51 -20.23 -9.82 -2.18
CA GLY A 51 -19.76 -8.44 -2.25
C GLY A 51 -19.08 -8.01 -0.95
N SER A 52 -17.97 -7.28 -1.07
CA SER A 52 -17.25 -6.67 0.05
C SER A 52 -16.93 -5.20 -0.25
N ILE A 53 -16.83 -4.39 0.80
CA ILE A 53 -16.48 -2.95 0.72
C ILE A 53 -15.19 -2.75 1.51
N VAL A 54 -14.28 -1.94 0.97
CA VAL A 54 -13.03 -1.56 1.62
C VAL A 54 -12.94 -0.05 1.71
N LEU A 55 -12.74 0.47 2.91
CA LEU A 55 -12.40 1.87 3.19
C LEU A 55 -11.00 1.91 3.80
N GLN A 56 -10.07 2.65 3.20
CA GLN A 56 -8.67 2.68 3.64
C GLN A 56 -8.00 4.03 3.34
N SER A 57 -6.99 4.40 4.13
CA SER A 57 -6.03 5.45 3.73
C SER A 57 -5.22 4.97 2.52
N ILE A 58 -4.92 5.88 1.60
CA ILE A 58 -4.09 5.59 0.41
C ILE A 58 -2.63 5.28 0.77
N HIS A 59 -2.21 5.58 2.01
CA HIS A 59 -0.88 5.26 2.53
C HIS A 59 -0.84 3.93 3.30
N SER A 60 -1.93 3.16 3.32
CA SER A 60 -1.99 1.86 3.98
C SER A 60 -1.38 0.73 3.13
N GLY A 61 -0.50 -0.09 3.72
CA GLY A 61 0.09 -1.25 3.07
C GLY A 61 1.14 -0.90 2.00
N THR A 62 1.36 -1.80 1.03
CA THR A 62 2.22 -1.53 -0.12
C THR A 62 1.51 -0.55 -1.05
N HIS A 63 2.05 0.66 -1.22
CA HIS A 63 1.42 1.74 -1.98
C HIS A 63 2.47 2.57 -2.74
N VAL A 64 2.01 3.61 -3.44
CA VAL A 64 2.85 4.59 -4.13
C VAL A 64 2.40 6.00 -3.78
N ASP A 65 3.36 6.90 -3.60
CA ASP A 65 3.10 8.32 -3.35
C ASP A 65 3.24 9.14 -4.64
N ALA A 66 2.27 10.01 -4.87
CA ALA A 66 2.38 11.05 -5.90
C ALA A 66 2.96 12.34 -5.31
N PRO A 67 3.62 13.23 -6.09
CA PRO A 67 4.12 14.51 -5.57
C PRO A 67 3.07 15.34 -4.83
N TYR A 68 1.81 15.26 -5.26
CA TYR A 68 0.68 15.91 -4.59
C TYR A 68 0.51 15.50 -3.11
N HIS A 69 1.04 14.35 -2.68
CA HIS A 69 1.07 13.93 -1.28
C HIS A 69 1.75 14.97 -0.37
N ARG A 70 2.73 15.71 -0.89
CA ARG A 70 3.51 16.68 -0.11
C ARG A 70 3.47 18.10 -0.66
N PHE A 71 3.30 18.27 -1.95
CA PHE A 71 3.36 19.56 -2.64
C PHE A 71 1.96 19.94 -3.13
N ALA A 72 1.46 21.10 -2.72
CA ALA A 72 0.09 21.53 -3.04
C ALA A 72 -0.17 21.66 -4.55
N ASP A 73 0.88 21.98 -5.32
CA ASP A 73 0.93 22.05 -6.78
C ASP A 73 1.54 20.79 -7.43
N GLY A 74 1.79 19.74 -6.64
CA GLY A 74 2.37 18.50 -7.11
C GLY A 74 1.45 17.74 -8.06
N THR A 75 2.06 16.99 -8.99
CA THR A 75 1.34 16.10 -9.91
C THR A 75 0.52 15.07 -9.12
N LYS A 76 -0.74 14.88 -9.51
CA LYS A 76 -1.62 13.88 -8.92
C LYS A 76 -1.37 12.51 -9.55
N LEU A 77 -1.73 11.44 -8.84
CA LEU A 77 -1.43 10.06 -9.27
C LEU A 77 -1.95 9.74 -10.68
N TRP A 78 -3.18 10.15 -11.00
CA TRP A 78 -3.80 9.90 -12.30
C TRP A 78 -3.22 10.73 -13.45
N ASP A 79 -2.37 11.72 -13.16
CA ASP A 79 -1.66 12.51 -14.16
C ASP A 79 -0.25 11.92 -14.47
N ILE A 80 0.17 10.86 -13.76
CA ILE A 80 1.46 10.20 -13.96
C ILE A 80 1.32 9.15 -15.09
N PRO A 81 2.15 9.21 -16.15
CA PRO A 81 2.13 8.21 -17.23
C PRO A 81 2.38 6.79 -16.72
N LEU A 82 1.61 5.81 -17.20
CA LEU A 82 1.67 4.42 -16.74
C LEU A 82 3.05 3.76 -16.97
N GLU A 83 3.77 4.20 -17.99
CA GLU A 83 5.11 3.71 -18.33
C GLU A 83 6.12 3.97 -17.20
N LYS A 84 5.86 4.94 -16.31
CA LYS A 84 6.71 5.19 -15.14
C LYS A 84 6.60 4.12 -14.05
N PHE A 85 5.59 3.24 -14.11
CA PHE A 85 5.41 2.14 -13.16
C PHE A 85 5.98 0.81 -13.68
N LEU A 86 6.59 0.80 -14.88
CA LEU A 86 7.11 -0.39 -15.53
C LEU A 86 8.55 -0.14 -15.99
N GLY A 87 9.51 -0.85 -15.39
CA GLY A 87 10.89 -0.70 -15.82
C GLY A 87 11.88 -1.62 -15.09
N PRO A 88 13.16 -1.56 -15.48
CA PRO A 88 14.23 -2.22 -14.74
C PRO A 88 14.29 -1.71 -13.30
N ALA A 89 14.47 -2.63 -12.35
CA ALA A 89 14.67 -2.32 -10.94
C ALA A 89 15.94 -2.99 -10.43
N ILE A 90 16.55 -2.39 -9.40
CA ILE A 90 17.72 -2.93 -8.72
C ILE A 90 17.34 -3.19 -7.26
N CYS A 91 17.68 -4.38 -6.75
CA CYS A 91 17.55 -4.69 -5.33
C CYS A 91 18.91 -4.45 -4.66
N LEU A 92 18.98 -3.44 -3.80
CA LEU A 92 20.15 -3.19 -2.96
C LEU A 92 19.91 -3.82 -1.60
N ASP A 93 20.70 -4.84 -1.25
CA ASP A 93 20.61 -5.47 0.07
C ASP A 93 21.30 -4.58 1.13
N VAL A 94 20.48 -3.89 1.91
CA VAL A 94 20.92 -3.07 3.05
C VAL A 94 20.55 -3.70 4.40
N SER A 95 20.14 -4.97 4.41
CA SER A 95 19.81 -5.70 5.64
C SER A 95 20.93 -5.77 6.69
N PRO A 96 22.23 -5.64 6.37
CA PRO A 96 23.29 -5.58 7.40
C PRO A 96 23.33 -4.27 8.20
N LYS A 97 22.65 -3.21 7.77
CA LYS A 97 22.64 -1.91 8.46
C LYS A 97 21.77 -1.98 9.73
N LYS A 98 22.19 -1.29 10.79
CA LYS A 98 21.39 -1.20 12.02
C LYS A 98 20.31 -0.13 11.89
N SER A 99 19.29 -0.24 12.75
CA SER A 99 18.27 0.81 12.86
C SER A 99 18.92 2.18 13.10
N LYS A 100 18.44 3.20 12.38
CA LYS A 100 18.92 4.59 12.40
C LYS A 100 20.33 4.82 11.80
N GLU A 101 20.95 3.82 11.19
CA GLU A 101 22.13 4.05 10.35
C GLU A 101 21.74 4.59 8.97
N TRP A 102 22.56 5.51 8.44
CA TRP A 102 22.30 6.14 7.15
C TRP A 102 22.64 5.21 5.97
N ILE A 103 21.84 5.33 4.91
CA ILE A 103 22.20 4.86 3.57
C ILE A 103 22.90 6.04 2.88
N THR A 104 24.17 5.87 2.52
CA THR A 104 24.99 6.91 1.87
C THR A 104 25.27 6.54 0.42
N ALA A 105 25.64 7.55 -0.38
CA ALA A 105 26.05 7.40 -1.78
C ALA A 105 27.40 6.67 -1.92
#